data_AF-X8CBS0-F1
#
_entry.id   AF-X8CBS0-F1
#
_cell.length_a   1.000
_cell.length_b   1.000
_cell.length_c   1.000
_cell.angle_alpha   90.00
_cell.angle_beta   90.00
_cell.angle_gamma   90.00
#
_symmetry.space_group_name_H-M   'P 1'
#
loop_
_entity.id
_entity.type
_entity.pdbx_description
1 polymer ?
#
loop_
_entity_poly.entity_id
_entity_poly.type
_entity_poly.pdbx_seq_one_letter_code
_entity_poly.pdbx_strand_id
1 'polypeptide(L)'
;MTSTQIRKPGRARSLLAIGAVPVAGLLSAMTAPASAHATSADDAFLAALKAKGINFESPEAVVNSGHTVCHELDSGQTPEQVANNVLSSSSLDSYHAGYFVGVSIKAYCPKYAAAASGS
;
A
#
# COMPACT_ATOMS: atom_id res chain seq x y z
N MET A 1 -41.54 -15.61 12.63
CA MET A 1 -41.22 -16.88 11.94
C MET A 1 -39.76 -16.82 11.49
N THR A 2 -38.80 -16.43 12.35
CA THR A 2 -37.96 -17.32 13.16
C THR A 2 -37.43 -18.53 12.39
N SER A 3 -36.22 -18.44 11.83
CA SER A 3 -35.41 -19.63 11.59
C SER A 3 -33.92 -19.30 11.69
N THR A 4 -33.45 -19.48 12.92
CA THR A 4 -32.07 -19.39 13.36
C THR A 4 -31.38 -20.73 13.08
N GLN A 5 -30.33 -20.77 12.27
CA GLN A 5 -29.48 -21.96 12.16
C GLN A 5 -28.11 -21.69 12.79
N ILE A 6 -28.07 -21.90 14.11
CA ILE A 6 -26.87 -22.05 14.93
C ILE A 6 -26.48 -23.53 14.86
N ARG A 7 -25.36 -23.85 14.19
CA ARG A 7 -24.79 -25.21 14.17
C ARG A 7 -23.44 -25.22 14.91
N LYS A 8 -23.50 -25.47 16.21
CA LYS A 8 -22.45 -26.06 17.07
C LYS A 8 -23.07 -27.37 17.63
N PRO A 9 -22.37 -28.30 18.31
CA PRO A 9 -20.94 -28.50 18.54
C PRO A 9 -20.49 -29.98 18.37
N GLY A 10 -19.30 -30.25 17.81
CA GLY A 10 -18.78 -31.61 17.58
C GLY A 10 -17.50 -31.91 18.34
N ARG A 11 -17.65 -32.23 19.63
CA ARG A 11 -16.75 -33.00 20.54
C ARG A 11 -15.28 -33.26 20.15
N ALA A 12 -14.43 -32.72 21.02
CA ALA A 12 -13.47 -33.48 21.85
C ALA A 12 -12.30 -34.18 21.15
N ARG A 13 -11.15 -33.50 21.17
CA ARG A 13 -9.89 -34.16 21.51
C ARG A 13 -9.12 -33.27 22.49
N SER A 14 -9.52 -33.36 23.76
CA SER A 14 -8.77 -32.84 24.89
C SER A 14 -7.39 -33.48 24.91
N LEU A 15 -6.36 -32.65 24.81
CA LEU A 15 -5.06 -32.94 25.41
C LEU A 15 -4.70 -31.72 26.25
N LEU A 16 -4.79 -31.90 27.57
CA LEU A 16 -4.22 -30.99 28.55
C LEU A 16 -2.72 -30.89 28.29
N ALA A 17 -2.23 -29.66 28.13
CA ALA A 17 -0.84 -29.32 28.41
C ALA A 17 -0.83 -27.97 29.13
N ILE A 18 -0.56 -28.03 30.43
CA ILE A 18 -0.24 -26.90 31.28
C ILE A 18 1.11 -26.37 30.79
N GLY A 19 1.15 -25.10 30.37
CA GLY A 19 2.37 -24.44 29.92
C GLY A 19 2.19 -22.93 29.91
N ALA A 20 3.09 -22.24 30.59
CA ALA A 20 3.07 -20.82 30.92
C ALA A 20 2.67 -19.89 29.77
N VAL A 21 1.98 -18.80 30.09
CA VAL A 21 1.74 -17.65 29.20
C VAL A 21 2.95 -16.72 29.29
N PRO A 22 3.90 -16.71 28.34
CA PRO A 22 4.70 -15.52 28.17
C PRO A 22 3.77 -14.48 27.51
N VAL A 23 3.55 -13.35 28.17
CA VAL A 23 3.12 -12.13 27.47
C VAL A 23 4.31 -11.69 26.63
N ALA A 24 4.49 -12.36 25.49
CA ALA A 24 5.50 -12.04 24.50
C ALA A 24 4.90 -11.06 23.51
N GLY A 25 5.42 -9.83 23.55
CA GLY A 25 5.56 -8.90 22.43
C GLY A 25 4.37 -8.77 21.47
N LEU A 26 3.64 -7.65 21.60
CA LEU A 26 3.02 -6.99 20.46
C LEU A 26 4.12 -6.40 19.56
N LEU A 27 4.95 -7.26 18.98
CA LEU A 27 5.68 -6.98 17.77
C LEU A 27 4.86 -7.66 16.69
N SER A 28 3.86 -6.95 16.17
CA SER A 28 3.28 -7.29 14.89
C SER A 28 4.43 -7.35 13.90
N ALA A 29 4.92 -8.56 13.67
CA ALA A 29 5.80 -8.87 12.58
C ALA A 29 5.02 -8.45 11.33
N MET A 30 5.35 -7.29 10.80
CA MET A 30 5.18 -6.99 9.38
C MET A 30 6.11 -7.94 8.63
N THR A 31 5.75 -9.22 8.62
CA THR A 31 6.22 -10.15 7.61
C THR A 31 5.37 -9.86 6.39
N ALA A 32 5.75 -8.80 5.67
CA ALA A 32 5.29 -8.63 4.30
C ALA A 32 6.17 -9.58 3.47
N PRO A 33 5.62 -10.63 2.83
CA PRO A 33 6.29 -11.20 1.68
C PRO A 33 6.18 -10.14 0.56
N ALA A 34 7.09 -9.17 0.57
CA ALA A 34 6.98 -7.96 -0.26
C ALA A 34 7.29 -8.20 -1.75
N SER A 35 7.60 -9.43 -2.16
CA SER A 35 8.02 -9.73 -3.53
C SER A 35 6.87 -10.06 -4.48
N ALA A 36 5.77 -10.65 -4.02
CA ALA A 36 4.60 -10.91 -4.86
C ALA A 36 3.67 -9.69 -4.98
N HIS A 37 3.62 -8.86 -3.93
CA HIS A 37 2.78 -7.68 -3.91
C HIS A 37 3.40 -6.51 -4.68
N ALA A 38 4.73 -6.38 -4.71
CA ALA A 38 5.42 -5.33 -5.48
C ALA A 38 5.06 -5.44 -6.96
N THR A 39 5.34 -6.57 -7.63
CA THR A 39 5.00 -6.74 -9.06
C THR A 39 3.52 -6.52 -9.36
N SER A 40 2.62 -7.00 -8.49
CA SER A 40 1.18 -6.80 -8.69
C SER A 40 0.73 -5.35 -8.46
N ALA A 41 1.39 -4.62 -7.56
CA ALA A 41 1.13 -3.21 -7.30
C ALA A 41 1.75 -2.33 -8.39
N ASP A 42 2.93 -2.69 -8.89
CA ASP A 42 3.63 -2.06 -10.01
C ASP A 42 2.77 -2.12 -11.27
N ASP A 43 2.25 -3.31 -11.61
CA ASP A 43 1.36 -3.49 -12.75
C ASP A 43 0.07 -2.66 -12.60
N ALA A 44 -0.54 -2.65 -11.41
CA ALA A 44 -1.74 -1.86 -11.14
C ALA A 44 -1.46 -0.34 -11.22
N PHE A 45 -0.31 0.09 -10.73
CA PHE A 45 0.17 1.46 -10.80
C PHE A 45 0.36 1.92 -12.25
N LEU A 46 1.09 1.14 -13.05
CA LEU A 46 1.32 1.41 -14.47
C LEU A 46 0.02 1.40 -15.27
N ALA A 47 -0.91 0.48 -14.96
CA ALA A 47 -2.22 0.44 -15.58
C ALA A 47 -3.06 1.69 -15.24
N ALA A 48 -3.03 2.14 -13.98
CA ALA A 48 -3.75 3.35 -13.54
C ALA A 48 -3.22 4.62 -14.20
N LEU A 49 -1.90 4.71 -14.42
CA LEU A 49 -1.27 5.83 -15.15
C LEU A 49 -1.68 5.82 -16.62
N LYS A 50 -1.60 4.67 -17.30
CA LYS A 50 -2.03 4.51 -18.69
C LYS A 50 -3.52 4.82 -18.87
N ALA A 51 -4.37 4.38 -17.94
CA ALA A 51 -5.81 4.67 -17.96
C ALA A 51 -6.12 6.17 -17.85
N LYS A 52 -5.20 6.97 -17.28
CA LYS A 52 -5.27 8.43 -17.23
C LYS A 52 -4.58 9.15 -18.39
N GLY A 53 -4.02 8.41 -19.34
CA GLY A 53 -3.30 8.99 -20.48
C GLY A 53 -1.87 9.43 -20.15
N ILE A 54 -1.34 9.05 -18.98
CA ILE A 54 0.06 9.30 -18.63
C ILE A 54 0.90 8.26 -19.36
N ASN A 55 1.61 8.69 -20.39
CA ASN A 55 2.54 7.84 -21.14
C ASN A 55 3.94 7.94 -20.54
N PHE A 56 4.67 6.82 -20.54
CA PHE A 56 6.00 6.73 -19.96
C PHE A 56 6.88 5.86 -20.83
N GLU A 57 8.15 6.24 -20.92
CA GLU A 57 9.13 5.60 -21.81
C GLU A 57 9.76 4.36 -21.16
N SER A 58 9.94 4.39 -19.84
CA SER A 58 10.41 3.24 -19.05
C SER A 58 9.46 2.98 -17.87
N PRO A 59 8.78 1.82 -17.83
CA PRO A 59 7.94 1.43 -16.71
C PRO A 59 8.76 1.26 -15.42
N GLU A 60 10.00 0.76 -15.52
CA GLU A 60 10.91 0.59 -14.38
C GLU A 60 11.26 1.93 -13.74
N ALA A 61 11.59 2.94 -14.56
CA ALA A 61 11.87 4.29 -14.08
C ALA A 61 10.65 4.89 -13.36
N VAL A 62 9.45 4.70 -13.92
CA VAL A 62 8.18 5.17 -13.34
C VAL A 62 7.86 4.48 -12.01
N VAL A 63 8.04 3.17 -11.93
CA VAL A 63 7.86 2.41 -10.68
C VAL A 63 8.86 2.89 -9.63
N ASN A 64 10.13 3.05 -9.99
CA ASN A 64 11.15 3.56 -9.08
C ASN A 64 10.85 4.98 -8.57
N SER A 65 10.31 5.86 -9.43
CA SER A 65 9.80 7.16 -9.01
C SER A 65 8.62 7.03 -8.04
N GLY A 66 7.69 6.11 -8.26
CA GLY A 66 6.58 5.84 -7.35
C GLY A 66 7.03 5.33 -5.97
N HIS A 67 8.08 4.50 -5.92
CA HIS A 67 8.73 4.11 -4.66
C HIS A 67 9.47 5.26 -3.99
N THR A 68 10.08 6.15 -4.79
CA THR A 68 10.72 7.35 -4.26
C THR A 68 9.72 8.25 -3.54
N VAL A 69 8.48 8.39 -4.03
CA VAL A 69 7.42 9.15 -3.35
C VAL A 69 7.26 8.70 -1.91
N CYS A 70 7.18 7.39 -1.72
CA CYS A 70 7.10 6.76 -0.42
C CYS A 70 8.28 7.07 0.50
N HIS A 71 9.49 7.02 -0.05
CA HIS A 71 10.73 7.31 0.67
C HIS A 71 10.81 8.79 1.08
N GLU A 72 10.40 9.70 0.20
CA GLU A 72 10.38 11.14 0.48
C GLU A 72 9.38 11.49 1.58
N LEU A 73 8.19 10.90 1.55
CA LEU A 73 7.18 11.05 2.61
C LEU A 73 7.67 10.49 3.95
N ASP A 74 8.38 9.36 3.93
CA ASP A 74 9.00 8.78 5.13
C ASP A 74 10.11 9.66 5.69
N SER A 75 10.79 10.41 4.82
CA SER A 75 11.79 11.42 5.18
C SER A 75 11.16 12.72 5.72
N GLY A 76 9.83 12.81 5.78
CA GLY A 76 9.08 13.97 6.31
C GLY A 76 8.69 15.01 5.26
N GLN A 77 8.85 14.72 3.97
CA GLN A 77 8.36 15.61 2.91
C GLN A 77 6.84 15.53 2.78
N THR A 78 6.22 16.60 2.29
CA THR A 78 4.78 16.63 2.02
C THR A 78 4.48 16.03 0.65
N PRO A 79 3.28 15.43 0.44
CA PRO A 79 2.87 14.90 -0.86
C PRO A 79 2.95 15.94 -1.98
N GLU A 80 2.68 17.21 -1.67
CA GLU A 80 2.81 18.33 -2.61
C GLU A 80 4.27 18.60 -2.99
N GLN A 81 5.21 18.58 -2.03
CA GLN A 81 6.63 18.77 -2.32
C GLN A 81 7.14 17.68 -3.27
N VAL A 82 6.73 16.44 -3.00
CA VAL A 82 7.08 15.27 -3.82
C VAL A 82 6.44 15.36 -5.21
N ALA A 83 5.18 15.77 -5.30
CA ALA A 83 4.52 16.00 -6.58
C ALA A 83 5.27 17.06 -7.39
N ASN A 84 5.70 18.16 -6.78
CA ASN A 84 6.52 19.19 -7.42
C ASN A 84 7.89 18.68 -7.87
N ASN A 85 8.54 17.81 -7.09
CA ASN A 85 9.77 17.14 -7.53
C ASN A 85 9.53 16.27 -8.77
N VAL A 86 8.42 15.52 -8.81
CA VAL A 86 8.04 14.72 -9.98
C VAL A 86 7.72 15.60 -11.18
N LEU A 87 7.05 16.75 -11.00
CA LEU A 87 6.82 17.75 -12.05
C LEU A 87 8.10 18.41 -12.56
N SER A 88 9.08 18.60 -11.70
CA SER A 88 10.38 19.18 -12.09
C SER A 88 11.23 18.16 -12.83
N SER A 89 11.16 16.89 -12.41
CA SER A 89 11.94 15.79 -12.97
C SER A 89 11.28 15.13 -14.18
N SER A 90 10.00 15.39 -14.44
CA SER A 90 9.22 14.81 -15.53
C SER A 90 8.38 15.88 -16.22
N SER A 91 8.14 15.77 -17.52
CA SER A 91 7.25 16.65 -18.29
C SER A 91 5.75 16.40 -18.03
N LEU A 92 5.39 16.05 -16.79
CA LEU A 92 4.00 15.86 -16.36
C LEU A 92 3.40 17.21 -15.96
N ASP A 93 2.09 17.35 -16.16
CA ASP A 93 1.33 18.51 -15.68
C ASP A 93 0.95 18.33 -14.20
N SER A 94 0.72 19.43 -13.47
CA SER A 94 0.38 19.44 -12.03
C SER A 94 -0.74 18.46 -11.67
N TYR A 95 -1.73 18.33 -12.55
CA TYR A 95 -2.83 17.36 -12.39
C TYR A 95 -2.34 15.90 -12.40
N HIS A 96 -1.45 15.57 -13.34
CA HIS A 96 -0.89 14.21 -13.47
C HIS A 96 0.04 13.88 -12.31
N ALA A 97 0.81 14.83 -11.80
CA ALA A 97 1.67 14.58 -10.64
C ALA A 97 0.90 14.32 -9.35
N GLY A 98 -0.17 15.08 -9.08
CA GLY A 98 -1.03 14.81 -7.93
C GLY A 98 -1.66 13.41 -8.00
N TYR A 99 -2.13 13.01 -9.19
CA TYR A 99 -2.63 11.66 -9.43
C TYR A 99 -1.55 10.59 -9.25
N PHE A 100 -0.36 10.83 -9.80
CA PHE A 100 0.80 9.93 -9.69
C PHE A 100 1.16 9.68 -8.23
N VAL A 101 1.26 10.74 -7.41
CA VAL A 101 1.54 10.65 -5.98
C VAL A 101 0.42 9.91 -5.25
N GLY A 102 -0.84 10.21 -5.54
CA GLY A 102 -1.98 9.55 -4.91
C GLY A 102 -2.04 8.03 -5.18
N VAL A 103 -1.80 7.60 -6.42
CA VAL A 103 -1.73 6.17 -6.75
C VAL A 103 -0.48 5.53 -6.16
N SER A 104 0.68 6.20 -6.20
CA SER A 104 1.93 5.71 -5.58
C SER A 104 1.74 5.46 -4.09
N ILE A 105 1.11 6.41 -3.38
CA ILE A 105 0.80 6.28 -1.97
C ILE A 105 -0.16 5.10 -1.73
N LYS A 106 -1.23 4.96 -2.52
CA LYS A 106 -2.15 3.82 -2.38
C LYS A 106 -1.50 2.47 -2.65
N ALA A 107 -0.58 2.40 -3.61
CA ALA A 107 0.08 1.17 -4.04
C ALA A 107 1.23 0.77 -3.09
N TYR A 108 2.07 1.73 -2.71
CA TYR A 108 3.35 1.47 -2.03
C TYR A 108 3.37 1.93 -0.57
N CYS A 109 2.59 2.96 -0.19
CA CYS A 109 2.55 3.52 1.16
C CYS A 109 1.14 3.78 1.70
N PRO A 110 0.35 2.72 1.94
CA PRO A 110 -1.02 2.88 2.42
C PRO A 110 -1.12 3.66 3.74
N LYS A 111 -0.04 3.69 4.54
CA LYS A 111 0.07 4.55 5.74
C LYS A 111 -0.13 6.05 5.46
N TYR A 112 0.27 6.53 4.29
CA TYR A 112 0.11 7.93 3.87
C TYR A 112 -1.15 8.14 3.02
N ALA A 113 -1.87 7.07 2.64
CA ALA A 113 -3.05 7.17 1.76
C ALA A 113 -4.19 7.95 2.41
N ALA A 114 -4.38 7.82 3.73
CA ALA A 114 -5.35 8.61 4.48
C ALA A 114 -5.04 10.11 4.47
N ALA A 115 -3.76 10.50 4.39
CA ALA A 115 -3.36 11.90 4.29
C ALA A 115 -3.56 12.47 2.87
N ALA A 116 -3.41 11.65 1.84
CA ALA A 116 -3.56 12.05 0.44
C ALA A 116 -5.01 12.09 -0.07
N SER A 117 -5.96 11.50 0.66
CA SER A 117 -7.39 11.43 0.29
C SER A 117 -8.29 12.31 1.18
N GLY A 118 -7.69 13.18 2.00
CA GLY A 118 -8.38 13.98 3.02
C GLY A 118 -8.53 15.47 2.73
N SER A 119 -8.41 15.93 1.48
CA SER A 119 -8.58 17.35 1.10
C SER A 119 -9.70 17.54 0.09
#